data_AF-A0A349HRF4-F1
#
_entry.id   AF-A0A349HRF4-F1
#
_cell.length_a   1.000
_cell.length_b   1.000
_cell.length_c   1.000
_cell.angle_alpha   90.00
_cell.angle_beta   90.00
_cell.angle_gamma   90.00
#
_symmetry.space_group_name_H-M   'P 1'
#
loop_
_entity.id
_entity.type
_entity.pdbx_description
1 polymer ?
#
loop_
_entity_poly.entity_id
_entity_poly.type
_entity_poly.pdbx_seq_one_letter_code
_entity_poly.pdbx_strand_id
1 'polypeptide(L)'
;MKVHERFLNYVKIDTQSVHDAKKIPSSEKQKDLGRLLVEEMISIGIEDAYMDENGYVYGTVKGNTDAPVIGFIAHMDTSPDMPGSSVKPKIIYNYDGSDIMLNDEKQIVMKTEMFEHLSKYIDQDLIVTDGTTLLGA
;
A
#
# COMPACT_ATOMS: atom_id res chain seq x y z
N MET A 1 14.38 5.38 -7.05
CA MET A 1 13.14 5.62 -6.29
C MET A 1 13.29 4.99 -4.92
N LYS A 2 13.06 5.74 -3.85
CA LYS A 2 13.08 5.23 -2.46
C LYS A 2 11.80 4.44 -2.17
N VAL A 3 11.81 3.60 -1.13
CA VAL A 3 10.65 2.74 -0.78
C VAL A 3 9.39 3.56 -0.49
N HIS A 4 9.49 4.65 0.27
CA HIS A 4 8.33 5.48 0.58
C HIS A 4 7.75 6.18 -0.65
N GLU A 5 8.57 6.51 -1.67
CA GLU A 5 8.07 7.11 -2.92
C GLU A 5 7.22 6.11 -3.69
N ARG A 6 7.64 4.85 -3.77
CA ARG A 6 6.85 3.75 -4.36
C ARG A 6 5.55 3.56 -3.59
N PHE A 7 5.63 3.48 -2.26
CA PHE A 7 4.45 3.38 -1.39
C PHE A 7 3.45 4.51 -1.66
N LEU A 8 3.89 5.77 -1.66
CA LEU A 8 3.04 6.94 -1.91
C LEU A 8 2.43 6.96 -3.32
N ASN A 9 3.05 6.29 -4.30
CA ASN A 9 2.47 6.12 -5.63
C ASN A 9 1.41 5.03 -5.64
N TYR A 10 1.65 3.89 -4.98
CA TYR A 10 0.71 2.78 -4.95
C TYR A 10 -0.57 3.11 -4.21
N VAL A 11 -0.49 3.79 -3.05
CA VAL A 11 -1.67 4.14 -2.24
C VAL A 11 -2.65 5.08 -2.94
N LYS A 12 -2.25 5.75 -4.02
CA LYS A 12 -3.14 6.62 -4.82
C LYS A 12 -3.97 5.83 -5.82
N ILE A 13 -3.60 4.58 -6.09
CA ILE A 13 -4.31 3.71 -7.02
C ILE A 13 -5.44 3.04 -6.24
N ASP A 14 -6.66 3.24 -6.70
CA ASP A 14 -7.82 2.62 -6.07
C ASP A 14 -7.85 1.12 -6.38
N THR A 15 -7.54 0.29 -5.39
CA THR A 15 -7.52 -1.17 -5.51
C THR A 15 -8.56 -1.86 -4.62
N GLN A 16 -9.51 -1.10 -4.05
CA GLN A 16 -10.46 -1.63 -3.08
C GLN A 16 -11.21 -2.86 -3.61
N SER A 17 -11.29 -3.91 -2.79
CA SER A 17 -12.05 -5.12 -3.10
C SER A 17 -13.55 -4.93 -2.96
N VAL A 18 -14.30 -5.88 -3.51
CA VAL A 18 -15.77 -5.90 -3.45
C VAL A 18 -16.22 -7.18 -2.76
N HIS A 19 -16.98 -7.05 -1.67
CA HIS A 19 -17.57 -8.20 -0.98
C HIS A 19 -18.46 -9.02 -1.93
N ASP A 20 -18.47 -10.33 -1.71
CA ASP A 20 -19.32 -11.30 -2.41
C ASP A 20 -19.20 -11.29 -3.95
N ALA A 21 -18.09 -10.76 -4.48
CA ALA A 21 -17.80 -10.80 -5.90
C ALA A 21 -17.62 -12.24 -6.39
N LYS A 22 -18.24 -12.58 -7.52
CA LYS A 22 -18.15 -13.90 -8.15
C LYS A 22 -17.01 -14.02 -9.17
N LYS A 23 -16.21 -12.97 -9.32
CA LYS A 23 -15.13 -12.87 -10.29
C LYS A 23 -13.81 -12.55 -9.59
N ILE A 24 -12.71 -12.93 -10.22
CA ILE A 24 -11.35 -12.68 -9.72
C ILE A 24 -10.61 -11.83 -10.77
N PRO A 25 -10.04 -10.68 -10.39
CA PRO A 25 -10.15 -10.04 -9.08
C PRO A 25 -11.58 -9.51 -8.83
N SER A 26 -11.91 -9.27 -7.56
CA SER A 26 -13.23 -8.78 -7.16
C SER A 26 -13.60 -7.44 -7.83
N SER A 27 -12.59 -6.60 -8.12
CA SER A 27 -12.72 -5.34 -8.85
C SER A 27 -11.62 -5.22 -9.91
N GLU A 28 -11.98 -4.78 -11.13
CA GLU A 28 -10.99 -4.68 -12.23
C GLU A 28 -9.90 -3.64 -11.96
N LYS A 29 -10.21 -2.63 -11.13
CA LYS A 29 -9.27 -1.58 -10.73
C LYS A 29 -8.03 -2.11 -10.00
N GLN A 30 -8.11 -3.29 -9.37
CA GLN A 30 -6.93 -3.99 -8.82
C GLN A 30 -5.86 -4.27 -9.89
N LYS A 31 -6.27 -4.51 -11.14
CA LYS A 31 -5.35 -4.75 -12.25
C LYS A 31 -4.58 -3.50 -12.65
N ASP A 32 -5.01 -2.30 -12.26
CA ASP A 32 -4.28 -1.07 -12.58
C ASP A 32 -2.95 -1.03 -11.80
N LEU A 33 -2.97 -1.37 -10.51
CA LEU A 33 -1.75 -1.59 -9.73
C LEU A 33 -0.95 -2.78 -10.28
N GLY A 34 -1.62 -3.88 -10.63
CA GLY A 34 -0.93 -5.06 -11.18
C GLY A 34 -0.13 -4.77 -12.46
N ARG A 35 -0.69 -3.99 -13.41
CA ARG A 35 0.02 -3.57 -14.62
C ARG A 35 1.23 -2.69 -14.30
N LEU A 36 1.08 -1.73 -13.40
CA LEU A 36 2.19 -0.88 -12.94
C LEU A 36 3.30 -1.73 -12.31
N LEU A 37 2.95 -2.70 -11.46
CA LEU A 37 3.92 -3.59 -10.83
C LEU A 37 4.70 -4.41 -11.87
N VAL A 38 4.03 -4.95 -12.90
CA VAL A 38 4.72 -5.67 -13.99
C VAL A 38 5.73 -4.75 -14.68
N GLU A 39 5.32 -3.54 -15.06
CA GLU A 39 6.22 -2.56 -15.70
C GLU A 39 7.41 -2.22 -14.80
N GLU A 40 7.18 -2.00 -13.50
CA GLU A 40 8.23 -1.70 -12.55
C GLU A 40 9.17 -2.89 -12.33
N MET A 41 8.65 -4.12 -12.23
CA MET A 41 9.42 -5.35 -12.08
C MET A 41 10.33 -5.59 -13.29
N ILE A 42 9.81 -5.42 -14.51
CA ILE A 42 10.62 -5.48 -15.74
C ILE A 42 11.70 -4.41 -15.71
N SER A 43 11.37 -3.18 -15.33
CA SER A 43 12.32 -2.05 -15.31
C SER A 43 13.50 -2.25 -14.36
N ILE A 44 13.34 -3.09 -13.32
CA ILE A 44 14.39 -3.44 -12.35
C ILE A 44 15.10 -4.77 -12.66
N GLY A 45 14.79 -5.40 -13.81
CA GLY A 45 15.49 -6.59 -14.30
C GLY A 45 14.81 -7.93 -13.99
N ILE A 46 13.54 -7.93 -13.58
CA ILE A 46 12.73 -9.15 -13.44
C ILE A 46 12.06 -9.41 -14.80
N GLU A 47 12.79 -10.06 -15.70
CA GLU A 47 12.42 -10.19 -17.11
C GLU A 47 11.19 -11.07 -17.37
N ASP A 48 10.92 -12.03 -16.48
CA ASP A 48 9.78 -12.94 -16.57
C ASP A 48 8.53 -12.39 -15.86
N ALA A 49 8.51 -11.11 -15.49
CA ALA A 49 7.37 -10.54 -14.80
C ALA A 49 6.13 -10.49 -15.71
N TYR A 50 5.01 -10.99 -15.22
CA TYR A 50 3.73 -10.96 -15.94
C TYR A 50 2.54 -10.90 -14.97
N MET A 51 1.38 -10.51 -15.49
CA MET A 51 0.11 -10.60 -14.79
C MET A 51 -0.80 -11.57 -15.54
N ASP A 52 -1.40 -12.53 -14.82
CA ASP A 52 -2.34 -13.47 -15.42
C ASP A 52 -3.75 -12.86 -15.64
N GLU A 53 -4.66 -13.64 -16.22
CA GLU A 53 -6.04 -13.21 -16.50
C GLU A 53 -6.85 -12.85 -15.25
N ASN A 54 -6.50 -13.47 -14.11
CA ASN A 54 -7.13 -13.27 -12.81
C ASN A 54 -6.46 -12.14 -12.01
N GLY A 55 -5.45 -11.46 -12.58
CA GLY A 55 -4.78 -10.33 -11.96
C GLY A 55 -3.65 -10.69 -11.00
N TYR A 56 -3.20 -11.94 -10.94
CA TYR A 56 -2.03 -12.29 -10.14
C TYR A 56 -0.76 -11.86 -10.86
N VAL A 57 0.12 -11.16 -10.14
CA VAL A 57 1.42 -10.70 -10.64
C VAL A 57 2.50 -11.66 -10.16
N TYR A 58 3.32 -12.13 -11.11
CA TYR A 58 4.44 -13.03 -10.86
C TYR A 58 5.73 -12.43 -11.40
N GLY A 59 6.85 -12.92 -10.90
CA GLY A 59 8.18 -12.69 -11.45
C GLY A 59 9.25 -13.35 -10.58
N THR A 60 10.40 -13.62 -11.18
CA THR A 60 11.48 -14.41 -10.57
C THR A 60 12.77 -13.61 -10.52
N VAL A 61 13.33 -13.48 -9.31
CA VAL A 61 14.72 -13.04 -9.15
C VAL A 61 15.61 -14.27 -9.18
N LYS A 62 16.57 -14.31 -10.12
CA LYS A 62 17.51 -15.45 -10.21
C LYS A 62 18.36 -15.55 -8.95
N GLY A 63 18.40 -16.75 -8.37
CA GLY A 63 19.28 -17.07 -7.25
C GLY A 63 20.76 -17.01 -7.63
N ASN A 64 21.61 -16.89 -6.62
CA ASN A 64 23.07 -16.84 -6.76
C ASN A 64 23.79 -18.06 -6.15
N THR A 65 23.04 -19.08 -5.73
CA THR A 65 23.56 -20.32 -5.13
C THR A 65 22.57 -21.46 -5.36
N ASP A 66 23.03 -22.70 -5.20
CA ASP A 66 22.16 -23.88 -5.16
C ASP A 66 21.43 -23.94 -3.81
N ALA A 67 20.18 -23.52 -3.79
CA ALA A 67 19.34 -23.44 -2.60
C ALA A 67 17.85 -23.58 -2.98
N PRO A 68 16.98 -23.92 -2.01
CA PRO A 68 15.54 -23.95 -2.25
C PRO A 68 14.99 -22.60 -2.72
N VAL A 69 14.01 -22.65 -3.62
CA VAL A 69 13.25 -21.46 -4.05
C VAL A 69 12.37 -20.99 -2.89
N ILE A 70 12.39 -19.67 -2.63
CA ILE A 70 11.51 -19.01 -1.66
C ILE A 70 10.59 -18.02 -2.38
N GLY A 71 9.38 -17.82 -1.85
CA GLY A 71 8.41 -16.87 -2.38
C GLY A 71 8.09 -15.77 -1.37
N PHE A 72 7.99 -14.53 -1.87
CA PHE A 72 7.45 -13.40 -1.13
C PHE A 72 6.11 -13.02 -1.75
N ILE A 73 5.08 -12.88 -0.91
CA ILE A 73 3.71 -12.64 -1.36
C ILE A 73 3.15 -11.44 -0.61
N ALA A 74 2.48 -10.56 -1.35
CA ALA A 74 1.65 -9.47 -0.84
C ALA A 74 0.33 -9.45 -1.63
N HIS A 75 -0.72 -8.88 -1.05
CA HIS A 75 -1.97 -8.61 -1.76
C HIS A 75 -1.98 -7.18 -2.31
N MET A 76 -2.82 -6.93 -3.32
CA MET A 76 -2.90 -5.63 -4.00
C MET A 76 -4.11 -4.80 -3.57
N ASP A 77 -5.16 -5.43 -3.04
CA ASP A 77 -6.41 -4.78 -2.70
C ASP A 77 -6.37 -4.11 -1.32
N THR A 78 -7.23 -3.10 -1.16
CA THR A 78 -7.53 -2.48 0.15
C THR A 78 -8.92 -2.88 0.63
N SER A 79 -9.14 -2.78 1.95
CA SER A 79 -10.40 -3.16 2.58
C SER A 79 -11.60 -2.33 2.06
N PRO A 80 -12.76 -2.96 1.88
CA PRO A 80 -14.02 -2.28 1.58
C PRO A 80 -14.59 -1.48 2.76
N ASP A 81 -14.05 -1.62 3.98
CA ASP A 81 -14.58 -1.02 5.21
C ASP A 81 -14.55 0.51 5.21
N MET A 82 -13.62 1.11 4.45
CA MET A 82 -13.51 2.55 4.31
C MET A 82 -12.90 2.90 2.94
N PRO A 83 -13.22 4.06 2.33
CA PRO A 83 -12.81 4.35 0.97
C PRO A 83 -11.29 4.29 0.77
N GLY A 84 -10.85 3.53 -0.25
CA GLY A 84 -9.45 3.45 -0.71
C GLY A 84 -9.16 4.30 -1.96
N SER A 85 -10.12 5.12 -2.40
CA SER A 85 -9.96 6.01 -3.56
C SER A 85 -9.63 7.43 -3.13
N SER A 86 -8.88 8.16 -3.96
CA SER A 86 -8.47 9.54 -3.69
C SER A 86 -7.71 9.73 -2.38
N VAL A 87 -6.89 8.74 -1.99
CA VAL A 87 -6.07 8.78 -0.78
C VAL A 87 -5.11 9.98 -0.83
N LYS A 88 -5.06 10.73 0.27
CA LYS A 88 -4.19 11.91 0.43
C LYS A 88 -3.19 11.65 1.56
N PRO A 89 -2.10 10.90 1.29
CA PRO A 89 -1.12 10.61 2.31
C PRO A 89 -0.36 11.87 2.70
N LYS A 90 -0.01 11.97 3.97
CA LYS A 90 0.84 13.03 4.55
C LYS A 90 2.03 12.39 5.25
N ILE A 91 3.18 13.04 5.17
CA ILE A 91 4.36 12.63 5.95
C ILE A 91 4.50 13.56 7.15
N ILE A 92 4.55 12.98 8.33
CA ILE A 92 4.93 13.65 9.58
C ILE A 92 6.40 13.31 9.82
N TYR A 93 7.29 14.29 9.64
CA TYR A 93 8.72 14.08 9.82
C TYR A 93 9.10 14.20 11.29
N ASN A 94 10.03 13.35 11.75
CA ASN A 94 10.54 13.34 13.12
C ASN A 94 9.41 13.45 14.15
N TYR A 95 8.47 12.50 14.12
CA TYR A 95 7.30 12.50 14.97
C TYR A 95 7.67 12.71 16.45
N ASP A 96 7.03 13.67 17.11
CA ASP A 96 7.39 14.14 18.45
C ASP A 96 6.61 13.45 19.58
N GLY A 97 5.70 12.53 19.23
CA GLY A 97 4.83 11.84 20.18
C GLY A 97 3.54 12.60 20.52
N SER A 98 3.21 13.70 19.83
CA SER A 98 1.95 14.42 20.03
C SER A 98 0.77 13.77 19.30
N ASP A 99 -0.45 14.22 19.60
CA ASP A 99 -1.61 13.92 18.75
C ASP A 99 -1.37 14.42 17.32
N ILE A 100 -1.89 13.69 16.32
CA ILE A 100 -1.71 14.04 14.91
C ILE A 100 -3.04 14.53 14.33
N MET A 101 -3.08 15.79 13.91
CA MET A 101 -4.21 16.34 13.18
C MET A 101 -4.23 15.80 11.75
N LEU A 102 -5.15 14.86 11.47
CA LEU A 102 -5.31 14.28 10.14
C LEU A 102 -6.08 15.22 9.22
N ASN A 103 -7.11 15.89 9.76
CA ASN A 103 -7.99 16.78 9.00
C ASN A 103 -8.45 17.99 9.81
N ASP A 104 -7.96 19.18 9.48
CA ASP A 104 -8.38 20.42 10.15
C ASP A 104 -9.85 20.77 9.88
N GLU A 105 -10.34 20.64 8.65
CA GLU A 105 -11.72 21.04 8.31
C GLU A 105 -12.76 20.16 9.01
N LYS A 106 -12.48 18.86 9.11
CA LYS A 106 -13.37 17.87 9.74
C LYS A 106 -13.03 17.61 11.20
N GLN A 107 -12.00 18.26 11.74
CA GLN A 107 -11.51 18.06 13.11
C GLN A 107 -11.22 16.59 13.42
N ILE A 108 -10.57 15.88 12.49
CA ILE A 108 -10.19 14.47 12.66
C ILE A 108 -8.77 14.42 13.23
N VAL A 109 -8.65 13.90 14.45
CA VAL A 109 -7.39 13.80 15.18
C VAL A 109 -7.10 12.34 15.49
N MET A 110 -5.89 11.88 15.15
CA MET A 110 -5.35 10.63 15.63
C MET A 110 -4.72 10.88 16.99
N LYS A 111 -5.45 10.52 18.05
CA LYS A 111 -5.02 10.78 19.42
C LYS A 111 -4.13 9.68 19.97
N THR A 112 -3.08 10.08 20.66
CA THR A 112 -2.12 9.20 21.35
C THR A 112 -2.78 8.35 22.43
N GLU A 113 -3.82 8.87 23.11
CA GLU A 113 -4.60 8.12 24.10
C GLU A 113 -5.36 6.92 23.50
N MET A 114 -5.74 6.99 22.22
CA MET A 114 -6.42 5.91 21.50
C MET A 114 -5.42 4.90 20.92
N PHE A 115 -4.20 5.35 20.67
CA PHE A 115 -3.16 4.59 19.99
C PHE A 115 -1.85 4.68 20.77
N GLU A 116 -1.81 4.08 21.96
CA GLU A 116 -0.68 4.15 22.89
C GLU A 116 0.67 3.74 22.26
N HIS A 117 0.62 2.89 21.23
CA HIS A 117 1.79 2.45 20.47
C HIS A 117 2.48 3.55 19.68
N LEU A 118 1.84 4.70 19.44
CA LEU A 118 2.45 5.86 18.77
C LEU A 118 3.72 6.33 19.48
N SER A 119 3.77 6.21 20.82
CA SER A 119 4.96 6.51 21.63
C SER A 119 6.22 5.74 21.21
N LYS A 120 6.09 4.60 20.53
CA LYS A 120 7.22 3.80 20.04
C LYS A 120 7.86 4.35 18.77
N TYR A 121 7.21 5.32 18.11
CA TYR A 121 7.65 5.88 16.83
C TYR A 121 8.14 7.33 16.95
N ILE A 122 8.40 7.80 18.16
CA ILE A 122 9.06 9.10 18.37
C ILE A 122 10.39 9.11 17.60
N ASP A 123 10.71 10.26 17.00
CA ASP A 123 11.85 10.51 16.11
C ASP A 123 11.81 9.76 14.76
N GLN A 124 10.72 9.06 14.44
CA GLN A 124 10.52 8.42 13.13
C GLN A 124 9.64 9.26 12.20
N ASP A 125 9.78 9.05 10.90
CA ASP A 125 8.87 9.62 9.90
C ASP A 125 7.62 8.73 9.78
N LEU A 126 6.43 9.33 9.94
CA LEU A 126 5.15 8.63 9.81
C LEU A 126 4.46 9.01 8.51
N ILE A 127 3.87 8.02 7.84
CA ILE A 127 2.94 8.26 6.71
C ILE A 127 1.53 8.02 7.22
N VAL A 128 0.68 9.04 7.14
CA VAL A 128 -0.70 9.03 7.65
C VAL A 128 -1.68 9.43 6.55
N THR A 129 -2.97 9.15 6.74
CA THR A 129 -4.03 9.62 5.84
C THR A 129 -4.46 11.05 6.16
N ASP A 130 -5.44 11.57 5.43
CA ASP A 130 -6.15 12.80 5.80
C ASP A 130 -7.40 12.52 6.67
N GLY A 131 -7.52 11.30 7.21
CA GLY A 131 -8.65 10.86 8.03
C GLY A 131 -9.92 10.51 7.27
N THR A 132 -9.97 10.67 5.94
CA THR A 132 -11.17 10.41 5.13
C THR A 132 -11.13 9.12 4.32
N THR A 133 -9.98 8.44 4.32
CA THR A 133 -9.69 7.22 3.57
C THR A 133 -8.83 6.26 4.40
N LEU A 134 -8.70 5.01 3.97
CA LEU A 134 -7.64 4.10 4.41
C LEU A 134 -6.32 4.47 3.73
N LEU A 135 -5.20 4.04 4.32
CA LEU A 135 -3.87 4.30 3.73
C LEU A 135 -3.48 3.28 2.67
N GLY A 136 -3.89 2.02 2.80
CA GLY A 136 -3.43 0.95 1.90
C GLY A 136 -3.63 -0.46 2.45
N ALA A 137 -4.58 -0.64 3.37
CA ALA A 137 -4.98 -1.92 3.95
C ALA A 137 -6.45 -2.18 3.62
#